data_AF-A0A7W6D928-F1
#
_entry.id   AF-A0A7W6D928-F1
#
_cell.length_a   1.000
_cell.length_b   1.000
_cell.length_c   1.000
_cell.angle_alpha   90.00
_cell.angle_beta   90.00
_cell.angle_gamma   90.00
#
_symmetry.space_group_name_H-M   'P 1'
#
loop_
_entity.id
_entity.type
_entity.pdbx_description
1 polymer ?
#
loop_
_entity_poly.entity_id
_entity_poly.type
_entity_poly.pdbx_seq_one_letter_code
_entity_poly.pdbx_strand_id
1 'polypeptide(L)'
;MTKRSGTLSMRLALAGAIAGCATPPVMAQSDTSDESGPFAAAPARDPDIAVQEEFDAARRADTVKAWELFIARHPDHRLAKEAQQELRRLTGQ
;
A
#
# COMPACT_ATOMS: atom_id res chain seq x y z
N MET A 1 -21.42 -28.54 -5.21
CA MET A 1 -21.17 -27.30 -4.42
C MET A 1 -20.45 -27.67 -3.13
N THR A 2 -19.14 -27.45 -3.05
CA THR A 2 -18.39 -27.64 -1.79
C THR A 2 -17.22 -26.65 -1.74
N LYS A 3 -17.44 -25.51 -1.08
CA LYS A 3 -16.41 -24.55 -0.67
C LYS A 3 -15.62 -25.15 0.50
N ARG A 4 -14.28 -25.11 0.44
CA ARG A 4 -13.42 -25.17 1.64
C ARG A 4 -12.23 -24.24 1.47
N SER A 5 -12.37 -23.07 2.07
CA SER A 5 -11.31 -22.13 2.41
C SER A 5 -10.47 -22.65 3.58
N GLY A 6 -9.22 -22.22 3.68
CA GLY A 6 -8.39 -22.39 4.90
C GLY A 6 -6.90 -22.22 4.62
N THR A 7 -6.41 -20.99 4.69
CA THR A 7 -5.48 -20.49 5.74
C THR A 7 -4.02 -20.94 5.58
N LEU A 8 -3.17 -20.03 5.09
CA LEU A 8 -1.79 -19.93 5.57
C LEU A 8 -1.29 -18.48 5.35
N SER A 9 -1.69 -17.56 6.23
CA SER A 9 -1.05 -16.24 6.31
C SER A 9 0.20 -16.37 7.17
N MET A 10 1.33 -16.57 6.49
CA MET A 10 2.65 -16.69 7.09
C MET A 10 3.08 -15.33 7.64
N ARG A 11 3.11 -15.21 8.97
CA ARG A 11 3.62 -14.03 9.67
C ARG A 11 5.15 -14.03 9.57
N LEU A 12 5.70 -13.19 8.70
CA LEU A 12 7.13 -12.95 8.64
C LEU A 12 7.52 -11.94 9.74
N ALA A 13 8.17 -12.43 10.79
CA ALA A 13 8.79 -11.60 11.81
C ALA A 13 10.17 -11.15 11.32
N LEU A 14 10.39 -9.84 11.22
CA LEU A 14 11.66 -9.26 10.84
C LEU A 14 12.48 -8.98 12.11
N ALA A 15 13.52 -9.79 12.34
CA ALA A 15 14.49 -9.59 13.42
C ALA A 15 15.58 -8.61 12.95
N GLY A 16 15.71 -7.48 13.64
CA GLY A 16 16.80 -6.52 13.47
C GLY A 16 18.00 -6.88 14.33
N ALA A 17 19.18 -6.95 13.72
CA ALA A 17 20.46 -6.86 14.39
C ALA A 17 21.52 -6.41 13.37
N ILE A 18 21.97 -5.15 13.46
CA ILE A 18 23.17 -4.70 12.77
C ILE A 18 24.23 -4.38 13.83
N ALA A 19 25.19 -5.29 13.93
CA ALA A 19 26.40 -5.11 14.70
C ALA A 19 27.56 -4.80 13.74
N GLY A 20 28.41 -3.86 14.12
CA GLY A 20 29.83 -3.91 13.77
C GLY A 20 30.32 -2.89 12.75
N CYS A 21 30.95 -1.86 13.29
CA CYS A 21 31.85 -0.90 12.67
C CYS A 21 33.09 -1.54 12.01
N ALA A 22 33.42 -1.11 10.78
CA ALA A 22 34.80 -1.00 10.29
C ALA A 22 34.83 -0.21 8.96
N THR A 23 35.38 0.99 8.97
CA THR A 23 35.69 1.81 7.78
C THR A 23 37.17 1.71 7.42
N PRO A 24 37.50 1.58 6.13
CA PRO A 24 38.71 2.21 5.60
C PRO A 24 38.38 3.29 4.54
N PRO A 25 39.17 4.39 4.48
CA PRO A 25 38.95 5.48 3.54
C PRO A 25 39.69 5.21 2.22
N VAL A 26 39.04 5.51 1.08
CA VAL A 26 39.79 5.78 -0.15
C VAL A 26 39.10 6.86 -0.96
N MET A 27 39.92 7.82 -1.35
CA MET A 27 39.59 9.03 -2.09
C MET A 27 39.25 8.70 -3.54
N ALA A 28 38.16 9.27 -4.05
CA ALA A 28 38.03 9.64 -5.45
C ALA A 28 36.93 10.71 -5.54
N GLN A 29 37.33 11.97 -5.39
CA GLN A 29 36.53 13.10 -5.83
C GLN A 29 36.61 13.12 -7.36
N SER A 30 35.46 13.07 -8.01
CA SER A 30 35.32 13.38 -9.43
C SER A 30 34.25 14.46 -9.51
N ASP A 31 34.72 15.69 -9.66
CA ASP A 31 33.96 16.82 -10.15
C ASP A 31 33.22 16.45 -11.43
N THR A 32 31.89 16.46 -11.37
CA THR A 32 31.08 16.98 -12.48
C THR A 32 29.96 17.82 -11.88
N SER A 33 30.13 19.12 -12.05
CA SER A 33 29.10 20.12 -11.96
C SER A 33 27.85 19.71 -12.74
N ASP A 34 26.72 20.16 -12.21
CA ASP A 34 25.56 20.64 -12.97
C ASP A 34 24.75 19.60 -13.75
N GLU A 35 23.86 18.91 -13.04
CA GLU A 35 22.48 18.79 -13.51
C GLU A 35 21.53 18.62 -12.31
N SER A 36 21.30 19.68 -11.54
CA SER A 36 20.10 19.77 -10.71
C SER A 36 18.90 20.10 -11.60
N GLY A 37 18.59 19.21 -12.55
CA GLY A 37 17.23 19.11 -13.06
C GLY A 37 16.33 18.73 -11.88
N PRO A 38 15.04 19.13 -11.84
CA PRO A 38 14.16 18.57 -10.85
C PRO A 38 14.26 17.06 -11.06
N PHE A 39 14.75 16.32 -10.07
CA PHE A 39 14.45 14.90 -9.94
C PHE A 39 12.93 14.86 -9.81
N ALA A 40 12.25 14.94 -10.95
CA ALA A 40 10.83 14.82 -11.06
C ALA A 40 10.60 13.40 -10.60
N ALA A 41 10.29 13.26 -9.31
CA ALA A 41 9.78 12.05 -8.73
C ALA A 41 8.82 11.48 -9.77
N ALA A 42 9.09 10.25 -10.22
CA ALA A 42 8.34 9.60 -11.28
C ALA A 42 6.86 9.97 -11.12
N PRO A 43 6.16 10.38 -12.21
CA PRO A 43 4.84 10.97 -12.10
C PRO A 43 4.01 10.13 -11.15
N ALA A 44 3.49 10.77 -10.10
CA ALA A 44 2.60 10.12 -9.16
C ALA A 44 1.57 9.37 -10.01
N ARG A 45 1.47 8.05 -9.80
CA ARG A 45 0.53 7.21 -10.55
C ARG A 45 -0.82 7.91 -10.59
N ASP A 46 -1.53 7.76 -11.71
CA ASP A 46 -2.88 8.30 -11.85
C ASP A 46 -3.67 8.04 -10.55
N PRO A 47 -4.20 9.08 -9.88
CA PRO A 47 -4.82 8.95 -8.58
C PRO A 47 -5.95 7.92 -8.58
N ASP A 48 -6.65 7.76 -9.71
CA ASP A 48 -7.74 6.78 -9.83
C ASP A 48 -7.21 5.34 -9.75
N ILE A 49 -5.99 5.08 -10.24
CA ILE A 49 -5.35 3.76 -10.14
C ILE A 49 -5.03 3.43 -8.68
N ALA A 50 -4.51 4.40 -7.92
CA ALA A 50 -4.24 4.20 -6.50
C ALA A 50 -5.53 3.92 -5.71
N VAL A 51 -6.61 4.65 -6.00
CA VAL A 51 -7.92 4.42 -5.38
C VAL A 51 -8.47 3.03 -5.75
N GLN A 52 -8.33 2.60 -7.00
CA GLN A 52 -8.76 1.27 -7.43
C GLN A 52 -7.96 0.16 -6.72
N GLU A 53 -6.64 0.30 -6.58
CA GLU A 53 -5.80 -0.66 -5.87
C GLU A 53 -6.20 -0.81 -4.39
N GLU A 54 -6.53 0.31 -3.72
CA GLU A 54 -7.05 0.30 -2.35
C GLU A 54 -8.44 -0.33 -2.23
N PHE A 55 -9.32 -0.06 -3.20
CA PHE A 55 -10.64 -0.71 -3.27
C PHE A 55 -10.49 -2.23 -3.43
N ASP A 56 -9.62 -2.68 -4.33
CA ASP A 56 -9.33 -4.10 -4.55
C ASP A 56 -8.68 -4.73 -3.32
N ALA A 57 -7.88 -3.98 -2.56
CA ALA A 57 -7.35 -4.43 -1.27
C ALA A 57 -8.47 -4.62 -0.24
N ALA A 58 -9.43 -3.68 -0.14
CA ALA A 58 -10.58 -3.81 0.74
C ALA A 58 -11.46 -5.00 0.34
N ARG A 59 -11.70 -5.20 -0.96
CA ARG A 59 -12.43 -6.33 -1.52
C ARG A 59 -11.78 -7.67 -1.23
N ARG A 60 -10.45 -7.75 -1.33
CA ARG A 60 -9.69 -8.96 -1.00
C ARG A 60 -9.72 -9.27 0.50
N ALA A 61 -9.72 -8.24 1.35
CA ALA A 61 -9.81 -8.41 2.79
C ALA A 61 -11.23 -8.83 3.23
N ASP A 62 -12.26 -8.29 2.58
CA ASP A 62 -13.70 -8.51 2.85
C ASP A 62 -14.07 -8.42 4.34
N THR A 63 -13.64 -7.35 4.99
CA THR A 63 -13.96 -7.09 6.40
C THR A 63 -14.59 -5.72 6.57
N VAL A 64 -15.45 -5.58 7.58
CA VAL A 64 -16.05 -4.30 8.00
C VAL A 64 -15.00 -3.20 8.09
N LYS A 65 -13.89 -3.46 8.82
CA LYS A 65 -12.82 -2.49 9.02
C LYS A 65 -12.12 -2.05 7.73
N ALA A 66 -11.94 -2.95 6.77
CA ALA A 66 -11.29 -2.62 5.50
C ALA A 66 -12.18 -1.72 4.64
N TRP A 67 -13.48 -2.01 4.59
CA TRP A 67 -14.45 -1.17 3.88
C TRP A 67 -14.63 0.20 4.55
N GLU A 68 -14.73 0.25 5.88
CA GLU A 68 -14.77 1.51 6.64
C GLU A 68 -13.53 2.38 6.37
N LEU A 69 -12.34 1.78 6.36
CA LEU A 69 -11.09 2.49 6.08
C LEU A 69 -11.09 3.07 4.67
N PHE A 70 -11.53 2.30 3.67
CA PHE A 70 -11.63 2.79 2.28
C PHE A 70 -12.60 3.97 2.18
N ILE A 71 -13.78 3.86 2.77
CA ILE A 71 -14.81 4.92 2.76
C ILE A 71 -14.29 6.18 3.46
N ALA A 72 -13.58 6.03 4.58
CA ALA A 72 -13.03 7.17 5.32
C ALA A 72 -11.93 7.92 4.55
N ARG A 73 -11.14 7.20 3.73
CA ARG A 73 -10.08 7.79 2.91
C ARG A 73 -10.62 8.47 1.65
N HIS A 74 -11.64 7.86 1.02
CA HIS A 74 -12.15 8.28 -0.28
C HIS A 74 -13.67 8.55 -0.26
N PRO A 75 -14.20 9.39 0.65
CA PRO A 75 -15.64 9.56 0.82
C PRO A 75 -16.35 10.09 -0.43
N ASP A 76 -15.68 10.91 -1.24
CA ASP A 76 -16.23 11.54 -2.44
C ASP A 76 -15.99 10.73 -3.72
N HIS A 77 -15.25 9.63 -3.65
CA HIS A 77 -14.93 8.81 -4.81
C HIS A 77 -16.13 7.97 -5.25
N ARG A 78 -16.25 7.70 -6.56
CA ARG A 78 -17.38 6.93 -7.12
C ARG A 78 -17.49 5.52 -6.52
N LEU A 79 -16.36 4.89 -6.20
CA LEU A 79 -16.29 3.55 -5.58
C LEU A 79 -16.74 3.54 -4.11
N ALA A 80 -16.81 4.69 -3.42
CA ALA A 80 -17.25 4.74 -2.03
C ALA A 80 -18.69 4.23 -1.85
N LYS A 81 -19.55 4.47 -2.84
CA LYS A 81 -20.93 3.94 -2.85
C LYS A 81 -20.96 2.42 -2.91
N GLU A 82 -20.09 1.80 -3.70
CA GLU A 82 -19.98 0.34 -3.77
C GLU A 82 -19.40 -0.22 -2.45
N ALA A 83 -18.36 0.42 -1.90
CA ALA A 83 -17.80 0.03 -0.60
C ALA A 83 -18.84 0.10 0.53
N GLN A 84 -19.73 1.10 0.52
CA GLN A 84 -20.84 1.20 1.48
C GLN A 84 -21.85 0.05 1.33
N GLN A 85 -22.11 -0.43 0.11
CA GLN A 85 -22.99 -1.57 -0.12
C GLN A 85 -22.35 -2.87 0.43
N GLU A 86 -21.06 -3.07 0.20
CA GLU A 86 -20.33 -4.22 0.74
C GLU A 86 -20.26 -4.17 2.27
N LEU A 87 -20.07 -2.98 2.86
CA LEU A 87 -20.13 -2.79 4.30
C LEU A 87 -21.52 -3.18 4.85
N ARG A 88 -22.61 -2.70 4.24
CA ARG A 88 -23.99 -3.05 4.62
C ARG A 88 -24.23 -4.56 4.54
N ARG A 89 -23.74 -5.21 3.47
CA ARG A 89 -23.83 -6.67 3.29
C ARG A 89 -23.17 -7.42 4.45
N LEU A 90 -22.02 -6.96 4.92
CA LEU A 90 -21.31 -7.59 6.04
C LEU A 90 -21.96 -7.31 7.40
N THR A 91 -22.54 -6.12 7.58
CA THR A 91 -23.19 -5.75 8.85
C THR A 91 -24.65 -6.17 8.94
N GLY A 92 -25.26 -6.61 7.84
CA GLY A 92 -26.69 -6.95 7.77
C GLY A 92 -27.62 -5.75 7.86
N GLN A 93 -27.18 -4.59 7.35
CA GLN A 93 -27.93 -3.32 7.38
C GLN A 93 -28.59 -2.97 6.04
#